data_AF-A0A955GY89-F1
#
_entry.id   AF-A0A955GY89-F1
#
_cell.length_a   1.000
_cell.length_b   1.000
_cell.length_c   1.000
_cell.angle_alpha   90.00
_cell.angle_beta   90.00
_cell.angle_gamma   90.00
#
_symmetry.space_group_name_H-M   'P 1'
#
loop_
_entity.id
_entity.type
_entity.pdbx_description
1 polymer ?
#
loop_
_entity_poly.entity_id
_entity_poly.type
_entity_poly.pdbx_seq_one_letter_code
_entity_poly.pdbx_strand_id
1 'polypeptide(L)'
;MNSGKGTFVISIDFEYELGYADVKLNEAQKELVRQESQVSKRILELFEKYNIPATWAIVGHLLEDDCSVCEGKVHSNFPAEIYTDSKFDWFAHHPPAGDTNDPLWFDSAGVINLIKNSPVKHEVASHSYAHILYGHPTIKREAITVDLAEVKKIHTKHNLPLASFIFPRNMEGYHAQLKDTGFVCYRGESKFWYHKLPGVFGRSARLFDYIIPSCRTVVPTRHESGLVNIPDSLLLLGRNGLRKIITPNMMKRK
;
A
#
# COMPACT_ATOMS: atom_id res chain seq x y z
N MET A 1 -17.52 -29.80 -11.37
CA MET A 1 -16.86 -28.51 -11.12
C MET A 1 -15.81 -28.76 -10.05
N ASN A 2 -14.53 -28.54 -10.35
CA ASN A 2 -13.45 -28.78 -9.37
C ASN A 2 -13.73 -27.95 -8.10
N SER A 3 -13.85 -28.62 -6.96
CA SER A 3 -13.93 -27.99 -5.65
C SER A 3 -12.57 -27.34 -5.36
N GLY A 4 -12.37 -26.12 -5.85
CA GLY A 4 -11.11 -25.40 -5.73
C GLY A 4 -10.75 -25.19 -4.27
N LYS A 5 -9.52 -25.53 -3.88
CA LYS A 5 -8.95 -25.14 -2.59
C LYS A 5 -8.93 -23.61 -2.53
N GLY A 6 -9.37 -23.03 -1.41
CA GLY A 6 -9.22 -21.59 -1.18
C GLY A 6 -7.74 -21.21 -1.09
N THR A 7 -7.39 -20.02 -1.56
CA THR A 7 -6.05 -19.45 -1.42
C THR A 7 -6.08 -18.42 -0.29
N PHE A 8 -5.12 -18.51 0.63
CA PHE A 8 -4.89 -17.47 1.62
C PHE A 8 -3.78 -16.55 1.12
N VAL A 9 -4.09 -15.26 0.99
CA VAL A 9 -3.16 -14.24 0.47
C VAL A 9 -2.92 -13.21 1.56
N ILE A 10 -1.66 -12.90 1.83
CA ILE A 10 -1.26 -11.80 2.70
C ILE A 10 -0.66 -10.72 1.81
N SER A 11 -1.20 -9.51 1.89
CA SER A 11 -0.59 -8.32 1.32
C SER A 11 -0.20 -7.35 2.43
N ILE A 12 0.97 -6.73 2.31
CA ILE A 12 1.50 -5.76 3.26
C ILE A 12 1.79 -4.47 2.50
N ASP A 13 1.24 -3.36 2.98
CA ASP A 13 1.53 -2.05 2.42
C ASP A 13 2.82 -1.52 3.07
N PHE A 14 3.79 -1.13 2.25
CA PHE A 14 5.13 -0.70 2.65
C PHE A 14 5.38 0.72 2.14
N GLU A 15 5.19 1.69 3.03
CA GLU A 15 4.92 3.10 2.68
C GLU A 15 5.88 4.10 3.36
N TYR A 16 6.32 3.84 4.60
CA TYR A 16 7.00 4.81 5.46
C TYR A 16 6.26 6.17 5.51
N GLU A 17 6.96 7.32 5.46
CA GLU A 17 6.32 8.64 5.60
C GLU A 17 5.45 9.02 4.38
N LEU A 18 5.64 8.36 3.23
CA LEU A 18 4.80 8.58 2.03
C LEU A 18 3.33 8.23 2.29
N GLY A 19 3.06 7.29 3.21
CA GLY A 19 1.71 6.96 3.69
C GLY A 19 0.97 8.16 4.31
N TYR A 20 1.75 9.14 4.78
CA TYR A 20 1.34 10.35 5.49
C TYR A 20 1.70 11.63 4.73
N ALA A 21 1.94 11.56 3.41
CA ALA A 21 2.39 12.71 2.62
C ALA A 21 1.47 13.96 2.75
N ASP A 22 0.17 13.77 2.99
CA ASP A 22 -0.83 14.83 3.18
C ASP A 22 -0.93 15.38 4.62
N VAL A 23 -0.12 14.87 5.57
CA VAL A 23 -0.15 15.26 6.98
C VAL A 23 1.27 15.45 7.51
N LYS A 24 1.50 16.60 8.16
CA LYS A 24 2.76 16.84 8.86
C LYS A 24 2.84 15.98 10.13
N LEU A 25 3.76 15.02 10.16
CA LEU A 25 4.03 14.20 11.33
C LEU A 25 4.81 14.97 12.42
N ASN A 26 4.47 14.71 13.68
CA ASN A 26 5.31 15.10 14.82
C ASN A 26 6.44 14.07 15.04
N GLU A 27 7.44 14.42 15.86
CA GLU A 27 8.61 13.55 16.05
C GLU A 27 8.29 12.18 16.67
N ALA A 28 7.25 12.09 17.52
CA ALA A 28 6.82 10.81 18.05
C ALA A 28 6.21 9.91 16.96
N GLN A 29 5.48 10.47 16.01
CA GLN A 29 4.94 9.74 14.86
C GLN A 29 6.04 9.33 13.88
N LYS A 30 6.99 10.22 13.59
CA LYS A 30 8.16 9.88 12.76
C LYS A 30 8.96 8.75 13.37
N GLU A 31 9.11 8.71 14.70
CA GLU A 31 9.80 7.61 15.35
C GLU A 31 9.10 6.26 15.17
N LEU A 32 7.77 6.24 15.10
CA LEU A 32 7.03 5.02 14.73
C LEU A 32 7.31 4.60 13.29
N VAL A 33 7.37 5.56 12.36
CA VAL A 33 7.71 5.31 10.96
C VAL A 33 9.14 4.74 10.82
N ARG A 34 10.14 5.30 11.53
CA ARG A 34 11.52 4.77 11.51
C ARG A 34 11.59 3.30 11.95
N GLN A 35 10.70 2.89 12.86
CA GLN A 35 10.61 1.51 13.35
C GLN A 35 9.99 0.55 12.33
N GLU A 36 9.29 1.04 11.29
CA GLU A 36 8.66 0.18 10.28
C GLU A 36 9.68 -0.72 9.58
N SER A 37 10.91 -0.23 9.36
CA SER A 37 12.00 -1.03 8.79
C SER A 37 12.31 -2.27 9.64
N GLN A 38 12.40 -2.11 10.97
CA GLN A 38 12.68 -3.19 11.92
C GLN A 38 11.48 -4.14 12.06
N VAL A 39 10.27 -3.60 12.07
CA VAL A 39 9.03 -4.40 12.10
C VAL A 39 8.94 -5.26 10.83
N SER A 40 9.22 -4.68 9.67
CA SER A 40 9.17 -5.38 8.38
C SER A 40 10.19 -6.51 8.29
N LYS A 41 11.42 -6.29 8.79
CA LYS A 41 12.44 -7.35 8.90
C LYS A 41 11.95 -8.52 9.78
N ARG A 42 11.34 -8.23 10.92
CA ARG A 42 10.79 -9.27 11.82
C ARG A 42 9.61 -10.02 11.20
N ILE A 43 8.76 -9.33 10.43
CA ILE A 43 7.66 -9.97 9.70
C ILE A 43 8.23 -10.90 8.61
N LEU A 44 9.25 -10.45 7.88
CA LEU A 44 9.94 -11.24 6.87
C LEU A 44 10.55 -12.52 7.49
N GLU A 45 11.25 -12.41 8.62
CA GLU A 45 11.78 -13.57 9.36
C GLU A 45 10.68 -14.58 9.75
N LEU A 46 9.50 -14.10 10.11
CA LEU A 46 8.36 -14.97 10.42
C LEU A 46 7.84 -15.69 9.17
N PHE A 47 7.74 -14.99 8.05
CA PHE A 47 7.36 -15.60 6.78
C PHE A 47 8.37 -16.65 6.32
N GLU A 48 9.66 -16.37 6.47
CA GLU A 48 10.73 -17.33 6.20
C GLU A 48 10.63 -18.56 7.09
N LYS A 49 10.48 -18.35 8.41
CA LYS A 49 10.34 -19.43 9.40
C LYS A 49 9.17 -20.37 9.10
N TYR A 50 8.04 -19.82 8.68
CA TYR A 50 6.82 -20.61 8.42
C TYR A 50 6.60 -20.92 6.93
N ASN A 51 7.54 -20.55 6.05
CA ASN A 51 7.46 -20.70 4.60
C ASN A 51 6.14 -20.15 4.01
N ILE A 52 5.77 -18.93 4.41
CA ILE A 52 4.53 -18.25 3.98
C ILE A 52 4.88 -17.14 2.99
N PRO A 53 4.52 -17.26 1.70
CA PRO A 53 4.69 -16.17 0.75
C PRO A 53 3.71 -15.03 1.07
N ALA A 54 4.12 -13.82 0.73
CA ALA A 54 3.32 -12.61 0.89
C ALA A 54 3.61 -11.64 -0.26
N THR A 55 2.64 -10.77 -0.53
CA THR A 55 2.75 -9.66 -1.49
C THR A 55 3.10 -8.39 -0.74
N TRP A 56 4.25 -7.80 -1.06
CA TRP A 56 4.69 -6.53 -0.49
C TRP A 56 4.34 -5.42 -1.49
N ALA A 57 3.39 -4.57 -1.12
CA ALA A 57 2.97 -3.40 -1.88
C ALA A 57 3.91 -2.25 -1.56
N ILE A 58 4.85 -1.98 -2.44
CA ILE A 58 5.92 -1.01 -2.20
C ILE A 58 5.58 0.30 -2.91
N VAL A 59 5.66 1.41 -2.17
CA VAL A 59 5.61 2.75 -2.78
C VAL A 59 6.89 2.96 -3.58
N GLY A 60 6.75 3.26 -4.87
CA GLY A 60 7.87 3.31 -5.82
C GLY A 60 8.98 4.27 -5.41
N HIS A 61 8.65 5.40 -4.78
CA HIS A 61 9.63 6.36 -4.26
C HIS A 61 10.66 5.74 -3.30
N LEU A 62 10.28 4.72 -2.52
CA LEU A 62 11.19 4.06 -1.57
C LEU A 62 12.38 3.36 -2.25
N LEU A 63 12.26 3.09 -3.56
CA LEU A 63 13.29 2.47 -4.38
C LEU A 63 14.26 3.49 -5.00
N GLU A 64 14.00 4.80 -4.87
CA GLU A 64 14.89 5.82 -5.42
C GLU A 64 16.23 5.82 -4.68
N ASP A 65 17.31 5.93 -5.46
CA ASP A 65 18.70 6.04 -4.98
C ASP A 65 19.23 7.48 -5.06
N ASP A 66 18.51 8.35 -5.77
CA ASP A 66 18.76 9.79 -5.86
C ASP A 66 17.45 10.53 -6.18
N CYS A 67 17.28 11.71 -5.57
CA CYS A 67 16.18 12.63 -5.82
C CYS A 67 16.75 13.98 -6.24
N SER A 68 16.98 14.15 -7.54
CA SER A 68 17.47 15.42 -8.10
C SER A 68 16.41 16.52 -7.96
N VAL A 69 16.84 17.71 -7.52
CA VAL A 69 16.00 18.92 -7.52
C VAL A 69 16.08 19.62 -8.86
N CYS A 70 14.93 19.89 -9.46
CA CYS A 70 14.79 20.72 -10.66
C CYS A 70 13.92 21.93 -10.31
N GLU A 71 14.36 23.13 -10.70
CA GLU A 71 13.63 24.38 -10.44
C GLU A 71 13.24 24.59 -8.95
N GLY A 72 14.08 24.09 -8.04
CA GLY A 72 13.85 24.21 -6.59
C GLY A 72 12.81 23.23 -6.02
N LYS A 73 12.34 22.25 -6.82
CA LYS A 73 11.43 21.19 -6.39
C LYS A 73 12.00 19.80 -6.63
N VAL A 74 11.81 18.90 -5.66
CA VAL A 74 11.88 17.46 -5.91
C VAL A 74 10.66 17.02 -6.71
N HIS A 75 10.80 15.99 -7.55
CA HIS A 75 9.68 15.43 -8.33
C HIS A 75 8.94 16.48 -9.18
N SER A 76 9.69 17.40 -9.80
CA SER A 76 9.15 18.48 -10.67
C SER A 76 8.33 18.01 -11.88
N ASN A 77 8.43 16.72 -12.22
CA ASN A 77 7.59 16.06 -13.21
C ASN A 77 6.13 15.91 -12.75
N PHE A 78 5.86 15.92 -11.44
CA PHE A 78 4.51 15.93 -10.91
C PHE A 78 3.90 17.34 -10.95
N PRO A 79 2.58 17.46 -11.16
CA PRO A 79 1.92 18.75 -11.02
C PRO A 79 2.05 19.25 -9.58
N ALA A 80 2.33 20.55 -9.42
CA ALA A 80 2.51 21.18 -8.10
C ALA A 80 1.33 20.98 -7.13
N GLU A 81 0.13 20.81 -7.67
CA GLU A 81 -1.07 20.46 -6.92
C GLU A 81 -1.65 19.18 -7.54
N ILE A 82 -1.61 18.07 -6.81
CA ILE A 82 -2.12 16.78 -7.28
C ILE A 82 -3.65 16.74 -7.33
N TYR A 83 -4.30 17.49 -6.43
CA TYR A 83 -5.75 17.57 -6.31
C TYR A 83 -6.22 19.00 -6.55
N THR A 84 -7.27 19.20 -7.35
CA THR A 84 -7.74 20.55 -7.74
C THR A 84 -8.33 21.36 -6.58
N ASP A 85 -8.71 20.71 -5.48
CA ASP A 85 -9.24 21.33 -4.26
C ASP A 85 -8.18 21.58 -3.19
N SER A 86 -6.91 21.27 -3.48
CA SER A 86 -5.81 21.44 -2.54
C SER A 86 -4.65 22.20 -3.17
N LYS A 87 -4.16 23.22 -2.48
CA LYS A 87 -2.91 23.93 -2.83
C LYS A 87 -1.66 23.29 -2.20
N PHE A 88 -1.85 22.15 -1.54
CA PHE A 88 -0.77 21.45 -0.86
C PHE A 88 0.11 20.74 -1.88
N ASP A 89 1.41 21.02 -1.82
CA ASP A 89 2.42 20.29 -2.58
C ASP A 89 2.62 18.92 -1.90
N TRP A 90 2.36 17.86 -2.65
CA TRP A 90 2.39 16.49 -2.12
C TRP A 90 3.76 16.09 -1.56
N PHE A 91 4.82 16.69 -2.08
CA PHE A 91 6.20 16.44 -1.63
C PHE A 91 6.71 17.55 -0.69
N ALA A 92 5.83 18.37 -0.12
CA ALA A 92 6.22 19.48 0.78
C ALA A 92 7.01 19.04 2.03
N HIS A 93 6.89 17.76 2.42
CA HIS A 93 7.58 17.18 3.56
C HIS A 93 8.82 16.36 3.18
N HIS A 94 9.07 16.18 1.88
CA HIS A 94 10.22 15.43 1.39
C HIS A 94 11.52 16.15 1.78
N PRO A 95 12.57 15.41 2.20
CA PRO A 95 13.86 16.00 2.54
C PRO A 95 14.48 16.74 1.34
N PRO A 96 15.35 17.74 1.54
CA PRO A 96 16.08 18.37 0.44
C PRO A 96 16.89 17.35 -0.38
N ALA A 97 17.20 17.68 -1.64
CA ALA A 97 17.97 16.81 -2.53
C ALA A 97 19.25 16.26 -1.89
N GLY A 98 19.53 14.98 -2.17
CA GLY A 98 20.84 14.37 -1.98
C GLY A 98 21.06 13.60 -0.67
N ASP A 99 20.06 13.53 0.24
CA ASP A 99 20.14 12.63 1.40
C ASP A 99 19.16 11.46 1.27
N THR A 100 19.58 10.43 0.53
CA THR A 100 18.83 9.16 0.41
C THR A 100 19.02 8.22 1.59
N ASN A 101 19.70 8.67 2.67
CA ASN A 101 19.81 7.89 3.90
C ASN A 101 18.65 8.14 4.87
N ASP A 102 17.73 9.07 4.59
CA ASP A 102 16.59 9.34 5.46
C ASP A 102 15.66 8.09 5.54
N PRO A 103 15.60 7.41 6.70
CA PRO A 103 14.81 6.20 6.87
C PRO A 103 13.29 6.44 6.85
N LEU A 104 12.85 7.70 6.75
CA LEU A 104 11.43 8.05 6.61
C LEU A 104 10.96 8.06 5.15
N TRP A 105 11.86 8.37 4.21
CA TRP A 105 11.52 8.59 2.79
C TRP A 105 12.14 7.57 1.83
N PHE A 106 13.14 6.83 2.30
CA PHE A 106 13.90 5.85 1.52
C PHE A 106 14.04 4.55 2.29
N ASP A 107 14.18 3.43 1.56
CA ASP A 107 14.56 2.14 2.15
C ASP A 107 16.07 2.07 2.49
N SER A 108 16.55 3.02 3.28
CA SER A 108 17.96 3.06 3.72
C SER A 108 18.37 1.83 4.54
N ALA A 109 17.40 1.13 5.12
CA ALA A 109 17.58 -0.12 5.85
C ALA A 109 17.67 -1.37 4.94
N GLY A 110 17.46 -1.23 3.62
CA GLY A 110 17.58 -2.29 2.62
C GLY A 110 16.55 -3.41 2.73
N VAL A 111 15.38 -3.16 3.32
CA VAL A 111 14.31 -4.15 3.53
C VAL A 111 13.81 -4.72 2.21
N ILE A 112 13.68 -3.90 1.17
CA ILE A 112 13.19 -4.33 -0.15
C ILE A 112 14.16 -5.33 -0.77
N ASN A 113 15.47 -5.11 -0.62
CA ASN A 113 16.48 -6.06 -1.06
C ASN A 113 16.43 -7.37 -0.26
N LEU A 114 16.09 -7.32 1.03
CA LEU A 114 15.87 -8.54 1.83
C LEU A 114 14.65 -9.31 1.33
N ILE A 115 13.53 -8.63 1.05
CA ILE A 115 12.31 -9.25 0.49
C ILE A 115 12.62 -9.95 -0.83
N LYS A 116 13.35 -9.29 -1.73
CA LYS A 116 13.73 -9.85 -3.06
C LYS A 116 14.62 -11.08 -2.96
N ASN A 117 15.53 -11.12 -1.98
CA ASN A 117 16.52 -12.18 -1.82
C ASN A 117 16.11 -13.26 -0.81
N SER A 118 14.89 -13.18 -0.28
CA SER A 118 14.37 -14.16 0.67
C SER A 118 14.30 -15.56 0.06
N PRO A 119 14.55 -16.64 0.84
CA PRO A 119 14.31 -18.01 0.39
C PRO A 119 12.82 -18.29 0.13
N VAL A 120 11.91 -17.51 0.71
CA VAL A 120 10.48 -17.59 0.42
C VAL A 120 10.15 -16.67 -0.76
N LYS A 121 9.37 -17.19 -1.72
CA LYS A 121 8.99 -16.44 -2.92
C LYS A 121 7.93 -15.39 -2.61
N HIS A 122 8.38 -14.22 -2.16
CA HIS A 122 7.55 -13.04 -2.03
C HIS A 122 7.24 -12.40 -3.39
N GLU A 123 6.08 -11.76 -3.49
CA GLU A 123 5.75 -10.87 -4.60
C GLU A 123 6.06 -9.43 -4.20
N VAL A 124 6.66 -8.67 -5.12
CA VAL A 124 6.73 -7.20 -5.02
C VAL A 124 5.67 -6.61 -5.94
N ALA A 125 4.66 -5.99 -5.33
CA ALA A 125 3.58 -5.30 -6.01
C ALA A 125 3.80 -3.77 -5.97
N SER A 126 3.18 -3.06 -6.90
CA SER A 126 3.21 -1.60 -6.89
C SER A 126 2.16 -1.06 -5.93
N HIS A 127 2.54 -0.07 -5.13
CA HIS A 127 1.64 0.72 -4.31
C HIS A 127 1.65 2.19 -4.74
N SER A 128 1.56 2.42 -6.06
CA SER A 128 1.85 3.68 -6.76
C SER A 128 3.32 4.13 -6.64
N TYR A 129 3.70 5.22 -7.30
CA TYR A 129 5.04 5.78 -7.14
C TYR A 129 5.11 6.71 -5.92
N ALA A 130 4.17 7.63 -5.79
CA ALA A 130 4.19 8.70 -4.78
C ALA A 130 3.15 8.54 -3.66
N HIS A 131 2.46 7.39 -3.57
CA HIS A 131 1.35 7.17 -2.63
C HIS A 131 0.12 8.08 -2.89
N ILE A 132 -0.10 8.50 -4.15
CA ILE A 132 -1.23 9.37 -4.50
C ILE A 132 -2.57 8.62 -4.54
N LEU A 133 -3.67 9.33 -4.31
CA LEU A 133 -4.99 8.74 -4.12
C LEU A 133 -5.78 8.70 -5.44
N TYR A 134 -5.64 7.61 -6.19
CA TYR A 134 -6.20 7.45 -7.54
C TYR A 134 -7.73 7.63 -7.58
N GLY A 135 -8.44 7.18 -6.56
CA GLY A 135 -9.89 7.33 -6.45
C GLY A 135 -10.37 8.69 -5.92
N HIS A 136 -9.48 9.64 -5.64
CA HIS A 136 -9.90 10.94 -5.11
C HIS A 136 -10.67 11.75 -6.18
N PRO A 137 -11.84 12.34 -5.88
CA PRO A 137 -12.70 12.98 -6.89
C PRO A 137 -12.04 14.14 -7.65
N THR A 138 -11.08 14.82 -7.03
CA THR A 138 -10.42 16.02 -7.55
C THR A 138 -9.00 15.75 -8.07
N ILE A 139 -8.57 14.49 -8.16
CA ILE A 139 -7.23 14.16 -8.64
C ILE A 139 -7.04 14.60 -10.10
N LYS A 140 -5.90 15.24 -10.38
CA LYS A 140 -5.52 15.62 -11.73
C LYS A 140 -5.07 14.38 -12.50
N ARG A 141 -5.64 14.19 -13.70
CA ARG A 141 -5.25 13.10 -14.61
C ARG A 141 -3.76 13.13 -14.99
N GLU A 142 -3.16 14.32 -15.02
CA GLU A 142 -1.72 14.50 -15.21
C GLU A 142 -0.91 13.81 -14.12
N ALA A 143 -1.29 13.95 -12.84
CA ALA A 143 -0.61 13.30 -11.72
C ALA A 143 -0.63 11.77 -11.86
N ILE A 144 -1.75 11.18 -12.29
CA ILE A 144 -1.85 9.75 -12.57
C ILE A 144 -0.91 9.33 -13.70
N THR A 145 -0.83 10.13 -14.76
CA THR A 145 0.00 9.83 -15.92
C THR A 145 1.48 9.81 -15.53
N VAL A 146 1.91 10.80 -14.75
CA VAL A 146 3.27 10.90 -14.23
C VAL A 146 3.57 9.76 -13.26
N ASP A 147 2.68 9.49 -12.30
CA ASP A 147 2.85 8.42 -11.32
C ASP A 147 3.01 7.05 -11.98
N LEU A 148 2.15 6.70 -12.96
CA LEU A 148 2.26 5.44 -13.69
C LEU A 148 3.54 5.35 -14.55
N ALA A 149 4.00 6.47 -15.11
CA ALA A 149 5.26 6.51 -15.84
C ALA A 149 6.46 6.25 -14.91
N GLU A 150 6.49 6.88 -13.74
CA GLU A 150 7.52 6.66 -12.73
C GLU A 150 7.45 5.25 -12.13
N VAL A 151 6.26 4.70 -11.87
CA VAL A 151 6.08 3.29 -11.48
C VAL A 151 6.73 2.36 -12.52
N LYS A 152 6.45 2.57 -13.81
CA LYS A 152 7.02 1.72 -14.87
C LYS A 152 8.55 1.85 -14.93
N LYS A 153 9.07 3.07 -14.80
CA LYS A 153 10.51 3.36 -14.80
C LYS A 153 11.20 2.69 -13.61
N ILE A 154 10.70 2.87 -12.39
CA ILE A 154 11.33 2.33 -11.18
C ILE A 154 11.23 0.80 -11.15
N HIS A 155 10.10 0.21 -11.53
CA HIS A 155 9.99 -1.25 -11.64
C HIS A 155 10.97 -1.80 -12.69
N THR A 156 11.13 -1.14 -13.83
CA THR A 156 12.11 -1.54 -14.86
C THR A 156 13.54 -1.43 -14.33
N LYS A 157 13.91 -0.31 -13.70
CA LYS A 157 15.23 -0.07 -13.11
C LYS A 157 15.63 -1.16 -12.12
N HIS A 158 14.69 -1.61 -11.29
CA HIS A 158 14.93 -2.61 -10.25
C HIS A 158 14.60 -4.05 -10.66
N ASN A 159 14.29 -4.30 -11.94
CA ASN A 159 13.86 -5.60 -12.48
C ASN A 159 12.69 -6.22 -11.69
N LEU A 160 11.69 -5.41 -11.34
CA LEU A 160 10.50 -5.81 -10.62
C LEU A 160 9.33 -6.09 -11.58
N PRO A 161 8.46 -7.07 -11.27
CA PRO A 161 7.28 -7.33 -12.07
C PRO A 161 6.29 -6.17 -11.97
N LEU A 162 5.57 -5.92 -13.06
CA LEU A 162 4.51 -4.92 -13.14
C LEU A 162 3.15 -5.63 -13.28
N ALA A 163 2.79 -6.43 -12.27
CA ALA A 163 1.65 -7.36 -12.34
C ALA A 163 0.48 -6.93 -11.45
N SER A 164 0.78 -6.69 -10.18
CA SER A 164 -0.21 -6.40 -9.14
C SER A 164 -0.11 -4.95 -8.70
N PHE A 165 -1.26 -4.27 -8.63
CA PHE A 165 -1.37 -2.92 -8.10
C PHE A 165 -2.22 -2.91 -6.83
N ILE A 166 -1.79 -2.19 -5.81
CA ILE A 166 -2.55 -2.00 -4.58
C ILE A 166 -2.75 -0.50 -4.43
N PHE A 167 -4.00 -0.05 -4.34
CA PHE A 167 -4.29 1.38 -4.29
C PHE A 167 -3.95 1.98 -2.92
N PRO A 168 -3.22 3.12 -2.87
CA PRO A 168 -3.08 3.94 -1.68
C PRO A 168 -4.43 4.16 -0.99
N ARG A 169 -4.49 3.82 0.31
CA ARG A 169 -5.70 3.90 1.15
C ARG A 169 -6.93 3.16 0.58
N ASN A 170 -6.70 2.14 -0.27
CA ASN A 170 -7.72 1.40 -1.00
C ASN A 170 -8.66 2.29 -1.85
N MET A 171 -8.22 3.49 -2.26
CA MET A 171 -9.01 4.38 -3.12
C MET A 171 -8.80 4.05 -4.58
N GLU A 172 -9.65 3.15 -5.08
CA GLU A 172 -9.63 2.67 -6.46
C GLU A 172 -10.00 3.77 -7.48
N GLY A 173 -9.26 3.84 -8.58
CA GLY A 173 -9.55 4.72 -9.72
C GLY A 173 -8.65 4.42 -10.91
N TYR A 174 -8.96 4.98 -12.09
CA TYR A 174 -8.11 4.92 -13.28
C TYR A 174 -7.72 3.48 -13.72
N HIS A 175 -8.62 2.50 -13.55
CA HIS A 175 -8.36 1.08 -13.86
C HIS A 175 -8.02 0.80 -15.33
N ALA A 176 -8.49 1.63 -16.27
CA ALA A 176 -8.11 1.52 -17.68
C ALA A 176 -6.64 1.89 -17.89
N GLN A 177 -6.19 3.00 -17.30
CA GLN A 177 -4.80 3.45 -17.36
C GLN A 177 -3.84 2.45 -16.68
N LEU A 178 -4.26 1.85 -15.56
CA LEU A 178 -3.52 0.76 -14.94
C LEU A 178 -3.37 -0.45 -15.88
N LYS A 179 -4.46 -0.82 -16.57
CA LYS A 179 -4.42 -1.91 -17.56
C LYS A 179 -3.45 -1.61 -18.69
N ASP A 180 -3.52 -0.40 -19.25
CA ASP A 180 -2.67 0.06 -20.35
C ASP A 180 -1.18 0.12 -19.96
N THR A 181 -0.91 0.39 -18.68
CA THR A 181 0.46 0.43 -18.13
C THR A 181 1.09 -0.97 -18.07
N GLY A 182 0.27 -2.02 -17.92
CA GLY A 182 0.70 -3.42 -17.95
C GLY A 182 0.19 -4.28 -16.78
N PHE A 183 -0.52 -3.68 -15.82
CA PHE A 183 -1.05 -4.42 -14.68
C PHE A 183 -2.08 -5.48 -15.10
N VAL A 184 -2.15 -6.56 -14.33
CA VAL A 184 -3.06 -7.70 -14.59
C VAL A 184 -4.10 -7.85 -13.48
N CYS A 185 -3.78 -7.46 -12.26
CA CYS A 185 -4.69 -7.51 -11.13
C CYS A 185 -4.47 -6.35 -10.16
N TYR A 186 -5.44 -6.16 -9.28
CA TYR A 186 -5.34 -5.21 -8.18
C TYR A 186 -6.04 -5.73 -6.92
N ARG A 187 -5.64 -5.19 -5.76
CA ARG A 187 -6.39 -5.39 -4.50
C ARG A 187 -7.53 -4.39 -4.41
N GLY A 188 -8.76 -4.87 -4.48
CA GLY A 188 -9.95 -4.03 -4.32
C GLY A 188 -10.53 -4.07 -2.92
N GLU A 189 -11.43 -3.13 -2.62
CA GLU A 189 -12.13 -3.11 -1.34
C GLU A 189 -13.33 -4.09 -1.35
N SER A 190 -13.44 -4.89 -0.29
CA SER A 190 -14.66 -5.63 0.00
C SER A 190 -15.82 -4.69 0.27
N LYS A 191 -16.84 -4.75 -0.59
CA LYS A 191 -18.07 -3.97 -0.42
C LYS A 191 -18.94 -4.58 0.69
N PHE A 192 -18.69 -4.23 1.95
CA PHE A 192 -19.55 -4.66 3.05
C PHE A 192 -20.79 -3.76 3.21
N TRP A 193 -21.88 -4.35 3.68
CA TRP A 193 -23.18 -3.68 3.83
C TRP A 193 -23.11 -2.41 4.71
N TYR A 194 -22.26 -2.41 5.73
CA TYR A 194 -22.13 -1.29 6.66
C TYR A 194 -21.29 -0.12 6.12
N HIS A 195 -20.54 -0.28 5.02
CA HIS A 195 -19.87 0.86 4.35
C HIS A 195 -20.90 1.83 3.77
N LYS A 196 -22.15 1.40 3.59
CA LYS A 196 -23.28 2.24 3.16
C LYS A 196 -23.97 2.98 4.32
N LEU A 197 -23.60 2.72 5.58
CA LEU A 197 -24.24 3.35 6.72
C LEU A 197 -23.60 4.72 7.05
N PRO A 198 -24.37 5.82 7.08
CA PRO A 198 -23.83 7.13 7.40
C PRO A 198 -23.55 7.31 8.91
N GLY A 199 -22.64 8.24 9.21
CA GLY A 199 -22.47 8.79 10.56
C GLY A 199 -21.90 7.82 11.60
N VAL A 200 -22.32 8.01 12.85
CA VAL A 200 -21.83 7.25 14.02
C VAL A 200 -22.15 5.76 13.93
N PHE A 201 -23.27 5.39 13.30
CA PHE A 201 -23.67 4.00 13.13
C PHE A 201 -22.74 3.23 12.20
N GLY A 202 -22.28 3.85 11.11
CA GLY A 202 -21.26 3.27 10.23
C GLY A 202 -19.89 3.13 10.90
N ARG A 203 -19.52 4.05 11.81
CA ARG A 203 -18.27 3.93 12.60
C ARG A 203 -18.36 2.80 13.63
N SER A 204 -19.47 2.70 14.35
CA SER A 204 -19.69 1.63 15.32
C SER A 204 -19.73 0.26 14.65
N ALA A 205 -20.45 0.13 13.53
CA ALA A 205 -20.50 -1.12 12.76
C ALA A 205 -19.11 -1.55 12.25
N ARG A 206 -18.29 -0.60 11.74
CA ARG A 206 -16.88 -0.87 11.38
C ARG A 206 -16.07 -1.34 12.59
N LEU A 207 -16.21 -0.69 13.74
CA LEU A 207 -15.52 -1.09 14.96
C LEU A 207 -15.91 -2.51 15.40
N PHE A 208 -17.21 -2.84 15.34
CA PHE A 208 -17.69 -4.19 15.64
C PHE A 208 -17.15 -5.22 14.64
N ASP A 209 -17.08 -4.91 13.35
CA ASP A 209 -16.49 -5.80 12.36
C ASP A 209 -14.99 -6.01 12.60
N TYR A 210 -14.22 -4.97 12.98
CA TYR A 210 -12.82 -5.13 13.39
C TYR A 210 -12.65 -6.00 14.66
N ILE A 211 -13.67 -6.08 15.51
CA ILE A 211 -13.65 -6.90 16.74
C ILE A 211 -14.10 -8.33 16.47
N ILE A 212 -14.97 -8.55 15.47
CA ILE A 212 -15.47 -9.86 15.07
C ILE A 212 -14.63 -10.35 13.89
N PRO A 213 -13.68 -11.29 14.09
CA PRO A 213 -12.88 -11.85 13.01
C PRO A 213 -13.72 -12.82 12.19
N SER A 214 -14.70 -12.30 11.46
CA SER A 214 -15.37 -13.03 10.40
C SER A 214 -14.44 -13.00 9.19
N CYS A 215 -13.49 -13.94 9.13
CA CYS A 215 -12.69 -14.16 7.93
C CYS A 215 -13.65 -14.61 6.82
N ARG A 216 -14.16 -13.66 6.04
CA ARG A 216 -15.07 -13.97 4.94
C ARG A 216 -14.23 -14.32 3.73
N THR A 217 -14.52 -15.47 3.13
CA THR A 217 -13.92 -15.82 1.85
C THR A 217 -14.46 -14.88 0.79
N VAL A 218 -13.56 -14.26 0.04
CA VAL A 218 -13.87 -13.39 -1.10
C VAL A 218 -13.56 -14.14 -2.40
N VAL A 219 -14.24 -13.73 -3.46
CA VAL A 219 -14.06 -14.33 -4.79
C VAL A 219 -13.47 -13.26 -5.71
N PRO A 220 -12.33 -13.53 -6.37
CA PRO A 220 -11.80 -12.62 -7.38
C PRO A 220 -12.81 -12.40 -8.50
N THR A 221 -12.91 -11.15 -8.95
CA THR A 221 -13.84 -10.77 -10.04
C THR A 221 -13.08 -10.08 -11.15
N ARG A 222 -13.65 -10.07 -12.36
CA ARG A 222 -13.06 -9.35 -13.49
C ARG A 222 -13.67 -7.96 -13.58
N HIS A 223 -12.84 -6.93 -13.51
CA HIS A 223 -13.23 -5.55 -13.74
C HIS A 223 -13.51 -5.30 -15.23
N GLU A 224 -14.30 -4.29 -15.56
CA GLU A 224 -14.64 -3.92 -16.94
C GLU A 224 -13.41 -3.55 -17.79
N SER A 225 -12.37 -3.01 -17.16
CA SER A 225 -11.07 -2.75 -17.82
C SER A 225 -10.28 -4.02 -18.14
N GLY A 226 -10.74 -5.20 -17.73
CA GLY A 226 -10.07 -6.49 -17.92
C GLY A 226 -9.05 -6.85 -16.85
N LEU A 227 -8.84 -5.99 -15.85
CA LEU A 227 -8.07 -6.32 -14.64
C LEU A 227 -8.82 -7.34 -13.77
N VAL A 228 -8.08 -8.16 -13.03
CA VAL A 228 -8.64 -9.03 -12.00
C VAL A 228 -8.64 -8.28 -10.67
N ASN A 229 -9.82 -8.05 -10.10
CA ASN A 229 -9.98 -7.57 -8.73
C ASN A 229 -9.84 -8.76 -7.77
N ILE A 230 -8.90 -8.67 -6.84
CA ILE A 230 -8.75 -9.57 -5.70
C ILE A 230 -9.17 -8.78 -4.45
N PRO A 231 -10.41 -8.92 -3.96
CA PRO A 231 -10.87 -8.13 -2.83
C PRO A 231 -10.06 -8.42 -1.57
N ASP A 232 -9.89 -7.42 -0.71
CA ASP A 232 -9.44 -7.66 0.65
C ASP A 232 -10.52 -8.41 1.45
N SER A 233 -10.16 -9.12 2.52
CA SER A 233 -11.14 -9.84 3.34
C SER A 233 -10.98 -9.62 4.83
N LEU A 234 -9.79 -9.20 5.26
CA LEU A 234 -9.46 -8.95 6.65
C LEU A 234 -8.27 -8.00 6.71
N LEU A 235 -8.43 -6.90 7.44
CA LEU A 235 -7.32 -6.03 7.80
C LEU A 235 -6.64 -6.56 9.07
N LEU A 236 -5.36 -6.93 8.95
CA LEU A 236 -4.55 -7.38 10.09
C LEU A 236 -4.03 -6.17 10.85
N LEU A 237 -4.69 -5.86 11.96
CA LEU A 237 -4.29 -4.75 12.82
C LEU A 237 -3.34 -5.21 13.93
N GLY A 238 -2.35 -4.38 14.23
CA GLY A 238 -1.45 -4.59 15.36
C GLY A 238 -2.23 -4.78 16.67
N ARG A 239 -1.80 -5.74 17.50
CA ARG A 239 -2.41 -6.04 18.80
C ARG A 239 -1.87 -5.11 19.87
N ASN A 240 -2.15 -3.82 19.73
CA ASN A 240 -1.79 -2.79 20.71
C ASN A 240 -3.00 -2.42 21.58
N GLY A 241 -2.74 -1.91 22.79
CA GLY A 241 -3.80 -1.53 23.75
C GLY A 241 -4.75 -2.68 24.10
N LEU A 242 -6.06 -2.40 24.12
CA LEU A 242 -7.12 -3.37 24.47
C LEU A 242 -7.16 -4.60 23.54
N ARG A 243 -6.64 -4.49 22.30
CA ARG A 243 -6.56 -5.62 21.35
C ARG A 243 -5.58 -6.72 21.77
N LYS A 244 -4.71 -6.46 22.76
CA LYS A 244 -3.86 -7.49 23.38
C LYS A 244 -4.67 -8.56 24.11
N ILE A 245 -5.84 -8.20 24.64
CA ILE A 245 -6.67 -9.07 25.50
C ILE A 245 -7.51 -10.05 24.66
N ILE A 246 -7.87 -9.65 23.44
CA ILE A 246 -8.59 -10.50 22.50
C ILE A 246 -7.58 -11.54 21.98
N THR A 247 -7.62 -12.78 22.45
CA THR A 247 -6.73 -13.86 21.99
C THR A 247 -7.35 -14.67 20.85
N PRO A 248 -6.58 -15.22 19.88
CA PRO A 248 -7.14 -16.01 18.78
C PRO A 248 -7.84 -17.28 19.26
N ASN A 249 -7.45 -17.78 20.43
CA ASN A 249 -8.04 -18.97 21.06
C ASN A 249 -9.50 -18.76 21.51
N MET A 250 -9.99 -17.52 21.58
CA MET A 250 -11.41 -17.25 21.80
C MET A 250 -12.28 -17.51 20.56
N MET A 251 -11.68 -17.87 19.42
CA MET A 251 -12.35 -18.17 18.16
C MET A 251 -12.34 -19.66 17.80
N LYS A 252 -12.16 -20.58 18.77
CA LYS A 252 -12.55 -21.97 18.55
C LYS A 252 -14.07 -22.03 18.52
N ARG A 253 -14.67 -21.88 17.34
CA ARG A 253 -16.02 -22.41 17.11
C ARG A 253 -15.95 -23.92 17.35
N LYS A 254 -16.78 -24.41 18.26
CA LYS A 254 -17.15 -25.83 18.30
C LYS A 254 -17.81 -26.22 16.99
#